data_AF-A0A1M7RLY3-F1
#
_entry.id   AF-A0A1M7RLY3-F1
#
_cell.length_a   1.000
_cell.length_b   1.000
_cell.length_c   1.000
_cell.angle_alpha   90.00
_cell.angle_beta   90.00
_cell.angle_gamma   90.00
#
_symmetry.space_group_name_H-M   'P 1'
#
loop_
_entity.id
_entity.type
_entity.pdbx_description
1 polymer ?
#
loop_
_entity_poly.entity_id
_entity_poly.type
_entity_poly.pdbx_seq_one_letter_code
_entity_poly.pdbx_strand_id
1 'polypeptide(L)'
;MSPAASRRPPLLLGARAVALVIVTIMTVYFLVTDAVRSDNPFLVPDLVLSATLLVSALLPQRLAPVALIFSFGWAAGVYTTSMCTHIINGRFPVDHVFLLIFCVGVPLLLARDLVRPRVAGASEPADRPSTVAESAVLA
;
A
#
# COMPACT_ATOMS: atom_id res chain seq x y z
N MET A 1 4.06 32.94 10.96
CA MET A 1 3.24 31.70 10.87
C MET A 1 3.71 30.90 9.67
N SER A 2 4.54 29.89 9.91
CA SER A 2 5.14 29.07 8.84
C SER A 2 4.24 27.85 8.58
N PRO A 3 3.70 27.64 7.36
CA PRO A 3 2.89 26.48 7.01
C PRO A 3 3.80 25.26 6.74
N ALA A 4 4.42 24.75 7.80
CA ALA A 4 5.16 23.51 7.75
C ALA A 4 4.28 22.34 8.26
N ALA A 5 4.29 21.23 7.52
CA ALA A 5 3.83 19.89 7.90
C ALA A 5 2.32 19.56 7.81
N SER A 6 1.83 19.27 6.60
CA SER A 6 0.61 18.43 6.43
C SER A 6 0.61 17.53 5.18
N ARG A 7 1.76 17.23 4.56
CA ARG A 7 1.82 16.55 3.24
C ARG A 7 1.75 15.01 3.24
N ARG A 8 1.58 14.34 4.39
CA ARG A 8 1.52 12.86 4.47
C ARG A 8 0.14 12.16 4.39
N PRO A 9 -1.05 12.82 4.46
CA PRO A 9 -2.32 12.12 4.35
C PRO A 9 -2.76 11.68 2.92
N PRO A 10 -2.34 12.29 1.78
CA PRO A 10 -3.00 11.98 0.51
C PRO A 10 -2.66 10.58 -0.02
N LEU A 11 -1.44 10.08 0.22
CA LEU A 11 -1.04 8.75 -0.25
C LEU A 11 -1.70 7.62 0.52
N LEU A 12 -1.80 7.73 1.85
CA LEU A 12 -2.50 6.74 2.66
C LEU A 12 -4.00 6.74 2.37
N LEU A 13 -4.59 7.93 2.19
CA LEU A 13 -5.99 8.06 1.78
C LEU A 13 -6.21 7.41 0.41
N GLY A 14 -5.32 7.66 -0.55
CA GLY A 14 -5.32 7.03 -1.87
C GLY A 14 -5.20 5.51 -1.77
N ALA A 15 -4.29 4.99 -0.96
CA ALA A 15 -4.13 3.55 -0.76
C ALA A 15 -5.38 2.89 -0.16
N ARG A 16 -6.03 3.56 0.80
CA ARG A 16 -7.32 3.10 1.36
C ARG A 16 -8.44 3.14 0.32
N ALA A 17 -8.53 4.21 -0.46
CA ALA A 17 -9.52 4.33 -1.51
C ALA A 17 -9.36 3.22 -2.56
N VAL A 18 -8.12 2.96 -3.01
CA VAL A 18 -7.83 1.86 -3.93
C VAL A 18 -8.20 0.50 -3.32
N ALA A 19 -7.85 0.25 -2.06
CA ALA A 19 -8.24 -0.98 -1.37
C ALA A 19 -9.77 -1.16 -1.35
N LEU A 20 -10.52 -0.11 -1.00
CA LEU A 20 -11.99 -0.13 -0.99
C LEU A 20 -12.58 -0.33 -2.39
N VAL A 21 -11.99 0.27 -3.42
CA VAL A 21 -12.40 0.05 -4.82
C VAL A 21 -12.20 -1.41 -5.22
N ILE A 22 -11.05 -2.01 -4.90
CA ILE A 22 -10.79 -3.43 -5.20
C ILE A 22 -11.78 -4.33 -4.46
N VAL A 23 -12.03 -4.08 -3.16
CA VAL A 23 -13.03 -4.84 -2.38
C VAL A 23 -14.43 -4.70 -2.98
N THR A 24 -14.77 -3.50 -3.47
CA THR A 24 -16.08 -3.24 -4.10
C THR A 24 -16.21 -4.01 -5.42
N ILE A 25 -15.20 -3.94 -6.30
CA ILE A 25 -15.15 -4.73 -7.55
C ILE A 25 -15.25 -6.23 -7.22
N MET A 26 -14.48 -6.67 -6.22
CA MET A 26 -14.58 -7.94 -5.48
C MET A 26 -16.02 -8.41 -5.28
N THR A 27 -16.70 -7.63 -4.48
CA THR A 27 -18.03 -7.92 -3.98
C THR A 27 -19.04 -7.92 -5.13
N VAL A 28 -18.96 -6.96 -6.04
CA VAL A 28 -19.84 -6.90 -7.23
C VAL A 28 -19.61 -8.12 -8.12
N TYR A 29 -18.36 -8.52 -8.34
CA TYR A 29 -18.03 -9.72 -9.11
C TYR A 29 -18.67 -10.97 -8.50
N PHE A 30 -18.61 -11.14 -7.18
CA PHE A 30 -19.27 -12.26 -6.49
C PHE A 30 -20.80 -12.22 -6.54
N LEU A 31 -21.41 -11.03 -6.57
CA LEU A 31 -22.87 -10.88 -6.60
C LEU A 31 -23.46 -11.04 -8.00
N VAL A 32 -22.73 -10.59 -9.02
CA VAL A 32 -23.21 -10.59 -10.42
C VAL A 32 -22.80 -11.87 -11.16
N THR A 33 -21.65 -12.44 -10.79
CA THR A 33 -21.17 -13.68 -11.38
C THR A 33 -21.54 -14.85 -10.47
N ASP A 34 -21.81 -16.01 -11.05
CA ASP A 34 -21.99 -17.28 -10.32
C ASP A 34 -20.63 -17.83 -9.77
N ALA A 35 -19.81 -16.90 -9.27
CA ALA A 35 -18.45 -17.13 -8.79
C ALA A 35 -18.44 -17.74 -7.38
N VAL A 36 -19.54 -17.63 -6.64
CA VAL A 36 -19.78 -18.29 -5.34
C VAL A 36 -20.21 -19.74 -5.58
N ARG A 37 -19.29 -20.52 -6.17
CA ARG A 37 -19.45 -21.95 -6.41
C ARG A 37 -18.31 -22.71 -5.75
N SER A 38 -18.61 -23.90 -5.22
CA SER A 38 -17.60 -24.80 -4.62
C SER A 38 -16.46 -25.16 -5.57
N ASP A 39 -16.75 -25.12 -6.87
CA ASP A 39 -15.82 -25.54 -7.92
C ASP A 39 -14.89 -24.40 -8.38
N ASN A 40 -14.96 -23.23 -7.74
CA ASN A 40 -14.05 -22.12 -8.01
C ASN A 40 -12.82 -22.21 -7.09
N PRO A 41 -11.65 -22.63 -7.61
CA PRO A 41 -10.44 -22.77 -6.80
C PRO A 41 -9.92 -21.44 -6.23
N PHE A 42 -10.36 -20.29 -6.78
CA PHE A 42 -9.94 -18.96 -6.34
C PHE A 42 -10.90 -18.30 -5.35
N LEU A 43 -12.04 -18.94 -5.02
CA LEU A 43 -13.04 -18.36 -4.11
C LEU A 43 -12.45 -18.08 -2.71
N VAL A 44 -11.75 -19.05 -2.12
CA VAL A 44 -11.17 -18.91 -0.78
C VAL A 44 -10.06 -17.85 -0.76
N PRO A 45 -9.06 -17.89 -1.66
CA PRO A 45 -8.05 -16.84 -1.77
C PRO A 45 -8.65 -15.43 -1.92
N ASP A 46 -9.64 -15.25 -2.80
CA ASP A 46 -10.24 -13.95 -3.11
C ASP A 46 -11.05 -13.40 -1.93
N LEU A 47 -11.71 -14.27 -1.17
CA LEU A 47 -12.47 -13.88 0.01
C LEU A 47 -11.54 -13.47 1.17
N VAL A 48 -10.44 -14.21 1.37
CA VAL A 48 -9.39 -13.85 2.33
C VAL A 48 -8.72 -12.52 1.94
N LEU A 49 -8.44 -12.33 0.65
CA LEU A 49 -7.88 -11.10 0.10
C LEU A 49 -8.82 -9.90 0.31
N SER A 50 -10.11 -10.08 0.03
CA SER A 50 -11.11 -9.03 0.20
C SER A 50 -11.26 -8.64 1.68
N ALA A 51 -11.30 -9.62 2.58
CA ALA A 51 -11.35 -9.38 4.01
C ALA A 51 -10.10 -8.66 4.53
N THR A 52 -8.89 -9.09 4.10
CA THR A 52 -7.63 -8.48 4.55
C THR A 52 -7.46 -7.05 4.04
N LEU A 53 -7.83 -6.75 2.78
CA LEU A 53 -7.85 -5.39 2.24
C LEU A 53 -8.85 -4.49 2.97
N LEU A 54 -10.07 -4.98 3.22
CA LEU A 54 -11.09 -4.24 3.94
C LEU A 54 -10.64 -3.91 5.37
N VAL A 55 -10.16 -4.91 6.10
CA VAL A 55 -9.62 -4.72 7.46
C VAL A 55 -8.47 -3.70 7.43
N SER A 56 -7.50 -3.88 6.53
CA SER A 56 -6.35 -2.96 6.39
C SER A 56 -6.76 -1.51 6.08
N ALA A 57 -7.82 -1.31 5.32
CA ALA A 57 -8.35 0.02 5.02
C ALA A 57 -8.99 0.70 6.24
N LEU A 58 -9.58 -0.09 7.15
CA LEU A 58 -10.26 0.37 8.36
C LEU A 58 -9.32 0.54 9.57
N LEU A 59 -8.10 -0.01 9.51
CA LEU A 59 -7.14 0.10 10.61
C LEU A 59 -6.75 1.56 10.93
N PRO A 60 -6.32 1.87 12.17
CA PRO A 60 -5.84 3.19 12.54
C PRO A 60 -4.55 3.56 11.76
N GLN A 61 -4.32 4.86 11.59
CA GLN A 61 -3.26 5.43 10.73
C GLN A 61 -1.85 4.92 11.06
N ARG A 62 -1.60 4.48 12.30
CA ARG A 62 -0.31 3.93 12.74
C ARG A 62 0.00 2.56 12.12
N LEU A 63 -1.02 1.73 11.93
CA LEU A 63 -0.87 0.34 11.47
C LEU A 63 -1.27 0.14 10.00
N ALA A 64 -2.17 1.00 9.50
CA ALA A 64 -2.70 0.91 8.15
C ALA A 64 -1.62 0.81 7.05
N PRO A 65 -0.50 1.54 7.08
CA PRO A 65 0.48 1.46 6.00
C PRO A 65 1.11 0.06 5.86
N VAL A 66 1.49 -0.57 6.97
CA VAL A 66 2.09 -1.91 6.97
C VAL A 66 1.07 -2.96 6.54
N ALA A 67 -0.14 -2.88 7.08
CA ALA A 67 -1.23 -3.80 6.74
C ALA A 67 -1.65 -3.71 5.27
N LEU A 68 -1.72 -2.48 4.72
CA LEU A 68 -2.02 -2.25 3.31
C LEU A 68 -0.89 -2.77 2.40
N ILE A 69 0.38 -2.51 2.72
CA ILE A 69 1.52 -3.04 1.94
C ILE A 69 1.46 -4.58 1.89
N PHE A 70 1.24 -5.23 3.04
CA PHE A 70 1.11 -6.67 3.10
C PHE A 70 -0.07 -7.17 2.26
N SER A 71 -1.26 -6.57 2.43
CA SER A 71 -2.48 -7.00 1.73
C SER A 71 -2.37 -6.81 0.22
N PHE A 72 -1.78 -5.70 -0.24
CA PHE A 72 -1.52 -5.48 -1.66
C PHE A 72 -0.47 -6.44 -2.22
N GLY A 73 0.58 -6.76 -1.45
CA GLY A 73 1.57 -7.76 -1.84
C GLY A 73 0.96 -9.16 -1.97
N TRP A 74 0.10 -9.55 -1.02
CA TRP A 74 -0.67 -10.79 -1.10
C TRP A 74 -1.58 -10.80 -2.34
N ALA A 75 -2.28 -9.69 -2.59
CA ALA A 75 -3.14 -9.54 -3.76
C ALA A 75 -2.38 -9.69 -5.08
N ALA A 76 -1.18 -9.11 -5.18
CA ALA A 76 -0.33 -9.30 -6.34
C ALA A 76 0.02 -10.77 -6.57
N GLY A 77 0.27 -11.53 -5.50
CA GLY A 77 0.50 -12.99 -5.57
C GLY A 77 -0.72 -13.73 -6.13
N VAL A 78 -1.89 -13.54 -5.54
CA VAL A 78 -3.14 -14.21 -5.97
C VAL A 78 -3.48 -13.87 -7.42
N TYR A 79 -3.42 -12.60 -7.81
CA TYR A 79 -3.71 -12.19 -9.19
C TYR A 79 -2.68 -12.71 -10.18
N THR A 80 -1.41 -12.80 -9.80
CA THR A 80 -0.37 -13.41 -10.65
C THR A 80 -0.66 -14.89 -10.89
N THR A 81 -0.98 -15.64 -9.83
CA THR A 81 -1.34 -17.07 -9.96
C THR A 81 -2.59 -17.25 -10.83
N SER A 82 -3.64 -16.45 -10.60
CA SER A 82 -4.86 -16.47 -11.42
C SER A 82 -4.54 -16.16 -12.89
N MET A 83 -3.69 -15.16 -13.15
CA MET A 83 -3.28 -14.79 -14.51
C MET A 83 -2.53 -15.93 -15.20
N CYS A 84 -1.58 -16.58 -14.51
CA CYS A 84 -0.89 -17.77 -15.04
C CYS A 84 -1.87 -18.88 -15.41
N THR A 85 -2.87 -19.16 -14.56
CA THR A 85 -3.90 -20.16 -14.86
C THR A 85 -4.70 -19.80 -16.11
N HIS A 86 -5.08 -18.53 -16.29
CA HIS A 86 -5.79 -18.08 -17.49
C HIS A 86 -4.94 -18.18 -18.76
N ILE A 87 -3.67 -17.80 -18.68
CA ILE A 87 -2.72 -17.88 -19.80
C ILE A 87 -2.55 -19.32 -20.26
N ILE A 88 -2.40 -20.27 -19.32
CA ILE A 88 -2.31 -21.70 -19.64
C ILE A 88 -3.59 -22.19 -20.34
N ASN A 89 -4.75 -21.64 -19.98
CA ASN A 89 -6.03 -21.92 -20.62
C ASN A 89 -6.26 -21.14 -21.93
N GLY A 90 -5.24 -20.45 -22.46
CA GLY A 90 -5.29 -19.71 -23.73
C GLY A 90 -6.09 -18.42 -23.69
N ARG A 91 -6.45 -17.91 -22.51
CA ARG A 91 -7.18 -16.65 -22.34
C ARG A 91 -6.24 -15.60 -21.75
N PHE A 92 -6.20 -14.40 -22.32
CA PHE A 92 -5.42 -13.30 -21.78
C PHE A 92 -6.33 -12.36 -20.97
N PRO A 93 -6.30 -12.40 -19.63
CA PRO A 93 -7.22 -11.62 -18.81
C PRO A 93 -6.68 -10.20 -18.61
N VAL A 94 -6.99 -9.31 -19.56
CA VAL A 94 -6.54 -7.90 -19.53
C VAL A 94 -6.93 -7.21 -18.21
N ASP A 95 -8.11 -7.53 -17.67
CA ASP A 95 -8.61 -6.96 -16.41
C ASP A 95 -7.70 -7.26 -15.21
N HIS A 96 -7.10 -8.46 -15.18
CA HIS A 96 -6.19 -8.85 -14.10
C HIS A 96 -4.87 -8.08 -14.16
N VAL A 97 -4.41 -7.71 -15.36
CA VAL A 97 -3.20 -6.91 -15.54
C VAL A 97 -3.37 -5.52 -14.92
N PHE A 98 -4.52 -4.88 -15.14
CA PHE A 98 -4.80 -3.58 -14.53
C PHE A 98 -4.82 -3.66 -13.00
N LEU A 99 -5.52 -4.65 -12.42
CA LEU A 99 -5.52 -4.84 -10.96
C LEU A 99 -4.11 -5.10 -10.42
N LEU A 100 -3.31 -5.91 -11.11
CA LEU A 100 -1.94 -6.21 -10.72
C LEU A 100 -1.07 -4.95 -10.67
N ILE A 101 -1.18 -4.06 -11.66
CA ILE A 101 -0.45 -2.79 -11.69
C ILE A 101 -0.79 -1.93 -10.47
N PHE A 102 -2.07 -1.82 -10.09
CA PHE A 102 -2.46 -1.07 -8.90
C PHE A 102 -2.00 -1.74 -7.61
N CYS A 103 -2.10 -3.07 -7.53
CA CYS A 103 -1.64 -3.83 -6.36
C CYS A 103 -0.13 -3.74 -6.17
N VAL A 104 0.67 -3.48 -7.21
CA VAL A 104 2.12 -3.31 -7.06
C VAL A 104 2.51 -1.84 -6.92
N GLY A 105 1.96 -0.96 -7.75
CA GLY A 105 2.32 0.45 -7.80
C GLY A 105 1.98 1.21 -6.51
N VAL A 106 0.77 1.02 -5.98
CA VAL A 106 0.30 1.72 -4.78
C VAL A 106 1.13 1.39 -3.53
N PRO A 107 1.37 0.12 -3.15
CA PRO A 107 2.20 -0.17 -2.00
C PRO A 107 3.67 0.20 -2.22
N LEU A 108 4.20 0.16 -3.46
CA LEU A 108 5.56 0.64 -3.73
C LEU A 108 5.71 2.14 -3.47
N LEU A 109 4.73 2.94 -3.90
CA LEU A 109 4.70 4.37 -3.61
C LEU A 109 4.56 4.63 -2.10
N LEU A 110 3.71 3.87 -1.43
CA LEU A 110 3.52 3.96 0.02
C LEU A 110 4.78 3.56 0.79
N ALA A 111 5.44 2.47 0.41
CA ALA A 111 6.70 2.01 1.00
C ALA A 111 7.82 3.03 0.77
N ARG A 112 7.90 3.63 -0.44
CA ARG A 112 8.89 4.67 -0.74
C ARG A 112 8.71 5.90 0.15
N ASP A 113 7.47 6.31 0.43
CA ASP A 113 7.18 7.43 1.33
C ASP A 113 7.55 7.11 2.79
N LEU A 114 7.40 5.85 3.22
CA LEU A 114 7.80 5.40 4.56
C LEU A 114 9.33 5.33 4.74
N VAL A 115 10.09 5.05 3.69
CA VAL A 115 11.57 4.89 3.76
C VAL A 115 12.32 6.22 3.61
N ARG A 116 11.80 7.18 2.83
CA ARG A 116 12.41 8.50 2.59
C ARG A 116 12.75 9.35 3.84
N PRO A 117 12.03 9.28 4.99
CA PRO A 117 12.32 10.13 6.15
C PRO A 117 13.66 9.86 6.83
N ARG A 118 14.24 8.65 6.70
CA ARG A 118 15.47 8.28 7.42
C ARG A 118 16.74 8.88 6.82
N VAL A 119 16.76 9.20 5.53
CA VAL A 119 17.97 9.69 4.86
C VAL A 119 18.17 11.20 5.07
N ALA A 120 17.09 11.97 5.25
CA ALA A 120 17.17 13.42 5.45
C ALA A 120 17.60 13.83 6.87
N GLY A 121 17.37 12.99 7.88
CA GLY A 121 17.76 13.27 9.28
C GLY A 121 19.17 12.79 9.66
N ALA A 122 19.83 11.99 8.82
CA ALA A 122 21.20 11.54 9.05
C ALA A 122 22.26 12.56 8.60
N SER A 123 21.84 13.63 7.92
CA SER A 123 22.72 14.65 7.35
C SER A 123 22.78 15.94 8.17
N GLU A 124 22.19 16.00 9.38
CA GLU A 124 22.39 17.12 10.30
C GLU A 124 23.68 16.84 11.09
N PRO A 125 24.84 17.38 10.66
CA PRO A 125 26.09 17.15 11.34
C PRO A 125 26.02 17.90 12.67
N ALA A 126 26.53 17.26 13.71
CA ALA A 126 26.73 17.82 15.04
C ALA A 126 27.77 18.96 15.03
N ASP A 127 27.53 20.03 14.27
CA ASP A 127 28.40 21.19 14.12
C ASP A 127 27.65 22.46 14.58
N ARG A 128 27.48 22.54 15.90
CA ARG A 128 27.39 23.76 16.73
C ARG A 128 27.24 23.27 18.18
N PRO A 129 28.26 23.48 19.04
CA PRO A 129 28.63 24.85 19.41
C PRO A 129 30.13 25.04 19.70
N SER A 130 30.81 25.93 18.97
CA SER A 130 32.07 26.56 19.42
C SER A 130 31.94 28.06 19.70
N THR A 131 30.78 28.67 19.46
CA THR A 131 30.53 30.10 19.73
C THR A 131 30.39 30.46 21.22
N VAL A 132 30.56 29.52 22.15
CA VAL A 132 30.53 29.81 23.61
C VAL A 132 31.95 29.95 24.20
N ALA A 133 33.00 29.56 23.47
CA ALA A 133 34.38 29.70 23.95
C ALA A 133 34.96 31.12 23.74
N GLU A 134 34.40 31.92 22.82
CA GLU A 134 34.98 33.23 22.45
C GLU A 134 34.53 34.38 23.37
N SER A 135 33.45 34.20 24.14
CA SER A 135 32.97 35.19 25.12
C SER A 135 33.58 35.06 26.52
N ALA A 136 34.40 34.02 26.79
CA ALA A 136 35.08 33.82 28.06
C ALA A 136 36.53 34.36 28.09
N VAL A 137 37.05 34.86 26.97
CA VAL A 137 38.43 35.39 26.86
C VAL A 137 38.48 36.93 26.89
N LEU A 138 37.32 37.60 26.89
CA LEU A 138 37.19 39.06 26.88
C LEU A 138 36.64 39.68 28.18
N ALA A 139 36.60 38.92 29.28
CA ALA A 139 36.23 39.41 30.62
C ALA A 139 37.34 39.10 31.62
#